data_AF-A0A358HNK1-F1
#
_entry.id   AF-A0A358HNK1-F1
#
_cell.length_a   1.000
_cell.length_b   1.000
_cell.length_c   1.000
_cell.angle_alpha   90.00
_cell.angle_beta   90.00
_cell.angle_gamma   90.00
#
_symmetry.space_group_name_H-M   'P 1'
#
loop_
_entity.id
_entity.type
_entity.pdbx_description
1 polymer ?
#
loop_
_entity_poly.entity_id
_entity_poly.type
_entity_poly.pdbx_seq_one_letter_code
_entity_poly.pdbx_strand_id
1 'polypeptide(L)'
;GASADAATRESFEAAQKEKRDRIRAKIGDDAFAGLTALAKCDHATALGKADIAQQSATPDFALAGLWLEALTYSDQGQESQARTLYPEIVAKDAKISDDTAAEQRRRELADGLSEIRGEYDLPKVCPAP
;
A
#
# COMPACT_ATOMS: atom_id res chain seq x y z
N GLY A 1 -12.31 20.74 28.11
CA GLY A 1 -13.35 21.34 27.24
C GLY A 1 -12.73 22.42 26.39
N ALA A 2 -12.95 22.34 25.07
CA ALA A 2 -12.42 23.17 23.99
C ALA A 2 -10.89 23.16 23.82
N SER A 3 -10.12 23.56 24.83
CA SER A 3 -8.64 23.52 24.78
C SER A 3 -8.09 22.09 24.89
N ALA A 4 -8.70 21.27 25.75
CA ALA A 4 -8.40 19.85 25.84
C ALA A 4 -8.76 19.12 24.54
N ASP A 5 -9.88 19.47 23.90
CA ASP A 5 -10.33 18.85 22.64
C ASP A 5 -9.42 19.26 21.46
N ALA A 6 -8.94 20.51 21.45
CA ALA A 6 -7.96 21.00 20.49
C ALA A 6 -6.59 20.34 20.68
N ALA A 7 -6.09 20.24 21.92
CA ALA A 7 -4.82 19.57 22.21
C ALA A 7 -4.87 18.07 21.90
N THR A 8 -6.02 17.40 22.13
CA THR A 8 -6.24 16.00 21.73
C THR A 8 -6.28 15.84 20.22
N ARG A 9 -6.94 16.75 19.48
CA ARG A 9 -6.95 16.74 18.01
C ARG A 9 -5.56 16.97 17.43
N GLU A 10 -4.83 17.96 17.93
CA GLU A 10 -3.47 18.28 17.48
C GLU A 10 -2.51 17.10 17.72
N SER A 11 -2.60 16.45 18.89
CA SER A 11 -1.81 15.25 19.19
C SER A 11 -2.16 14.08 18.27
N PHE A 12 -3.45 13.89 17.97
CA PHE A 12 -3.90 12.86 17.02
C PHE A 12 -3.39 13.13 15.60
N GLU A 13 -3.51 14.37 15.13
CA GLU A 13 -3.02 14.78 13.80
C GLU A 13 -1.50 14.64 13.68
N ALA A 14 -0.76 15.01 14.73
CA ALA A 14 0.68 14.82 14.81
C ALA A 14 1.08 13.34 14.74
N ALA A 15 0.39 12.47 15.50
CA ALA A 15 0.63 11.02 15.46
C ALA A 15 0.31 10.42 14.09
N GLN A 16 -0.79 10.85 13.45
CA GLN A 16 -1.13 10.41 12.10
C GLN A 16 -0.11 10.89 11.06
N LYS A 17 0.38 12.13 11.20
CA LYS A 17 1.44 12.65 10.35
C LYS A 17 2.73 11.84 10.51
N GLU A 18 3.15 11.57 11.74
CA GLU A 18 4.35 10.78 12.01
C GLU A 18 4.21 9.34 11.46
N LYS A 19 3.03 8.73 11.57
CA LYS A 19 2.74 7.42 10.94
C LYS A 19 2.90 7.50 9.42
N ARG A 20 2.34 8.51 8.75
CA ARG A 20 2.48 8.70 7.30
C ARG A 20 3.93 8.94 6.88
N ASP A 21 4.64 9.80 7.61
CA ASP A 21 6.04 10.13 7.32
C ASP A 21 6.94 8.88 7.47
N ARG A 22 6.70 8.06 8.50
CA ARG A 22 7.40 6.77 8.66
C ARG A 22 7.13 5.78 7.54
N ILE A 23 5.90 5.70 7.05
CA ILE A 23 5.56 4.82 5.92
C ILE A 23 6.27 5.33 4.66
N ARG A 24 6.12 6.62 4.35
CA ARG A 24 6.76 7.29 3.21
C ARG A 24 8.28 7.11 3.21
N ALA A 25 8.94 7.23 4.36
CA ALA A 25 10.38 7.00 4.48
C ALA A 25 10.79 5.55 4.16
N LYS A 26 9.91 4.57 4.38
CA LYS A 26 10.17 3.15 4.11
C LYS A 26 9.90 2.75 2.66
N ILE A 27 8.87 3.31 2.05
CA ILE A 27 8.39 2.85 0.73
C ILE A 27 8.66 3.86 -0.40
N GLY A 28 9.11 5.07 -0.06
CA GLY A 28 9.31 6.16 -1.00
C GLY A 28 8.02 6.94 -1.30
N ASP A 29 8.18 8.14 -1.84
CA ASP A 29 7.06 9.03 -2.15
C ASP A 29 6.13 8.45 -3.22
N ASP A 30 6.66 7.79 -4.24
CA ASP A 30 5.84 7.25 -5.34
C ASP A 30 4.98 6.08 -4.89
N ALA A 31 5.54 5.09 -4.20
CA ALA A 31 4.74 3.99 -3.67
C ALA A 31 3.73 4.48 -2.62
N PHE A 32 4.08 5.49 -1.82
CA PHE A 32 3.14 6.11 -0.88
C PHE A 32 1.98 6.83 -1.59
N ALA A 33 2.28 7.56 -2.66
CA ALA A 33 1.25 8.20 -3.49
C ALA A 33 0.35 7.15 -4.15
N GLY A 34 0.93 6.05 -4.64
CA GLY A 34 0.19 4.94 -5.22
C GLY A 34 -0.69 4.20 -4.21
N LEU A 35 -0.21 3.95 -2.99
CA LEU A 35 -1.03 3.38 -1.91
C LEU A 35 -2.20 4.31 -1.54
N THR A 36 -1.97 5.63 -1.54
CA THR A 36 -3.01 6.63 -1.30
C THR A 36 -4.07 6.63 -2.41
N ALA A 37 -3.64 6.49 -3.68
CA ALA A 37 -4.54 6.36 -4.82
C ALA A 37 -5.36 5.06 -4.73
N LEU A 38 -4.68 3.95 -4.44
CA LEU A 38 -5.31 2.65 -4.28
C LEU A 38 -6.36 2.67 -3.16
N ALA A 39 -6.08 3.28 -2.01
CA ALA A 39 -7.07 3.44 -0.94
C ALA A 39 -8.36 4.13 -1.42
N LYS A 40 -8.27 5.01 -2.41
CA LYS A 40 -9.39 5.73 -3.05
C LYS A 40 -9.97 5.01 -4.27
N CYS A 41 -9.60 3.76 -4.51
CA CYS A 41 -9.99 2.97 -5.68
C CYS A 41 -9.51 3.55 -7.02
N ASP A 42 -8.46 4.38 -7.01
CA ASP A 42 -7.83 4.86 -8.25
C ASP A 42 -6.71 3.88 -8.65
N HIS A 43 -7.12 2.75 -9.24
CA HIS A 43 -6.21 1.68 -9.64
C HIS A 43 -5.24 2.11 -10.74
N ALA A 44 -5.67 2.96 -11.67
CA ALA A 44 -4.83 3.43 -12.77
C ALA A 44 -3.65 4.28 -12.24
N THR A 45 -3.91 5.22 -11.34
CA THR A 45 -2.85 6.00 -10.70
C THR A 45 -1.99 5.11 -9.81
N ALA A 46 -2.57 4.16 -9.08
CA ALA A 46 -1.81 3.23 -8.26
C ALA A 46 -0.81 2.40 -9.09
N LEU A 47 -1.22 1.86 -10.25
CA LEU A 47 -0.33 1.15 -11.18
C LEU A 47 0.76 2.07 -11.75
N GLY A 48 0.41 3.28 -12.19
CA GLY A 48 1.42 4.23 -12.70
C GLY A 48 2.46 4.62 -11.64
N LYS A 49 2.03 4.73 -10.38
CA LYS A 49 2.95 4.99 -9.25
C LYS A 49 3.77 3.78 -8.84
N ALA A 50 3.21 2.57 -8.95
CA ALA A 50 3.95 1.33 -8.76
C ALA A 50 5.10 1.22 -9.77
N ASP A 51 4.84 1.48 -11.05
CA ASP A 51 5.87 1.47 -12.12
C ASP A 51 7.00 2.47 -11.84
N ILE A 52 6.68 3.71 -11.49
CA ILE A 52 7.70 4.72 -11.15
C ILE A 52 8.52 4.27 -9.93
N ALA A 53 7.87 3.76 -8.89
CA ALA A 53 8.56 3.29 -7.68
C ALA A 53 9.52 2.13 -7.99
N GLN A 54 9.13 1.18 -8.85
CA GLN A 54 9.96 0.06 -9.29
C GLN A 54 11.25 0.48 -10.01
N GLN A 55 11.28 1.68 -10.59
CA GLN A 55 12.47 2.24 -11.25
C GLN A 55 13.45 2.91 -10.28
N SER A 56 13.12 2.98 -8.98
CA SER A 56 13.97 3.60 -7.97
C SER A 56 15.32 2.88 -7.83
N ALA A 57 16.39 3.66 -7.67
CA ALA A 57 17.70 3.14 -7.31
C ALA A 57 17.77 2.64 -5.85
N THR A 58 16.78 2.97 -5.01
CA THR A 58 16.66 2.46 -3.64
C THR A 58 15.92 1.11 -3.66
N PRO A 59 16.57 -0.01 -3.29
CA PRO A 59 15.96 -1.35 -3.42
C PRO A 59 14.62 -1.49 -2.69
N ASP A 60 14.50 -0.92 -1.48
CA ASP A 60 13.26 -0.97 -0.69
C ASP A 60 12.10 -0.25 -1.38
N PHE A 61 12.38 0.85 -2.09
CA PHE A 61 11.35 1.61 -2.82
C PHE A 61 10.92 0.86 -4.08
N ALA A 62 11.89 0.27 -4.78
CA ALA A 62 11.61 -0.58 -5.93
C ALA A 62 10.76 -1.81 -5.54
N LEU A 63 11.12 -2.46 -4.42
CA LEU A 63 10.36 -3.57 -3.87
C LEU A 63 8.95 -3.13 -3.42
N ALA A 64 8.81 -1.95 -2.81
CA ALA A 64 7.50 -1.42 -2.46
C ALA A 64 6.61 -1.15 -3.68
N GLY A 65 7.20 -0.69 -4.79
CA GLY A 65 6.51 -0.55 -6.07
C GLY A 65 5.96 -1.89 -6.58
N LEU A 66 6.78 -2.95 -6.54
CA LEU A 66 6.36 -4.30 -6.97
C LEU A 66 5.22 -4.85 -6.11
N TRP A 67 5.31 -4.68 -4.79
CA TRP A 67 4.22 -5.06 -3.87
C TRP A 67 2.95 -4.25 -4.11
N LEU A 68 3.06 -2.95 -4.39
CA LEU A 68 1.93 -2.09 -4.71
C LEU A 68 1.25 -2.54 -6.01
N GLU A 69 2.00 -2.96 -7.03
CA GLU A 69 1.44 -3.50 -8.27
C GLU A 69 0.62 -4.77 -7.99
N ALA A 70 1.20 -5.74 -7.28
CA ALA A 70 0.52 -6.98 -6.91
C ALA A 70 -0.75 -6.73 -6.07
N LEU A 71 -0.69 -5.78 -5.14
CA LEU A 71 -1.84 -5.37 -4.34
C LEU A 71 -2.93 -4.71 -5.20
N THR A 72 -2.53 -3.88 -6.17
CA THR A 72 -3.47 -3.19 -7.06
C THR A 72 -4.22 -4.17 -7.98
N TYR A 73 -3.56 -5.20 -8.50
CA TYR A 73 -4.25 -6.26 -9.26
C TYR A 73 -5.21 -7.05 -8.38
N SER A 74 -4.82 -7.38 -7.15
CA SER A 74 -5.71 -8.06 -6.22
C SER A 74 -6.96 -7.23 -5.91
N ASP A 75 -6.79 -5.94 -5.67
CA ASP A 75 -7.90 -5.04 -5.34
C ASP A 75 -8.91 -4.90 -6.50
N GLN A 76 -8.47 -5.16 -7.73
CA GLN A 76 -9.31 -5.26 -8.93
C GLN A 76 -9.91 -6.67 -9.15
N GLY A 77 -9.66 -7.63 -8.24
CA GLY A 77 -10.05 -9.03 -8.41
C GLY A 77 -9.22 -9.81 -9.44
N GLN A 78 -8.13 -9.23 -9.95
CA GLN A 78 -7.22 -9.82 -10.93
C GLN A 78 -6.15 -10.68 -10.23
N GLU A 79 -6.60 -11.65 -9.45
CA GLU A 79 -5.76 -12.49 -8.59
C GLU A 79 -4.70 -13.28 -9.38
N SER A 80 -5.01 -13.71 -10.61
CA SER A 80 -4.04 -14.36 -11.48
C SER A 80 -2.88 -13.43 -11.87
N GLN A 81 -3.17 -12.17 -12.17
CA GLN A 81 -2.17 -11.17 -12.54
C GLN A 81 -1.34 -10.72 -11.33
N ALA A 82 -1.94 -10.67 -10.14
CA ALA A 82 -1.17 -10.47 -8.91
C ALA A 82 -0.14 -11.61 -8.69
N ARG A 83 -0.55 -12.86 -8.95
CA ARG A 83 0.31 -14.05 -8.78
C ARG A 83 1.44 -14.16 -9.79
N THR A 84 1.32 -13.57 -10.99
CA THR A 84 2.43 -13.56 -11.96
C THR A 84 3.65 -12.78 -11.46
N LEU A 85 3.48 -11.93 -10.45
CA LEU A 85 4.55 -11.14 -9.85
C LEU A 85 5.31 -11.88 -8.73
N TYR A 86 4.80 -13.02 -8.26
CA TYR A 86 5.39 -13.72 -7.10
C TYR A 86 6.82 -14.20 -7.32
N PRO A 87 7.19 -14.76 -8.48
CA PRO A 87 8.59 -15.15 -8.71
C PRO A 87 9.56 -13.98 -8.56
N GLU A 88 9.17 -12.77 -8.99
CA GLU A 88 10.00 -11.58 -8.84
C GLU A 88 10.01 -11.06 -7.40
N ILE A 89 8.87 -11.10 -6.70
CA ILE A 89 8.79 -10.77 -5.28
C ILE A 89 9.70 -11.69 -4.45
N VAL A 90 9.63 -13.00 -4.66
CA VAL A 90 10.48 -13.99 -3.97
C VAL A 90 11.96 -13.72 -4.26
N ALA A 91 12.31 -13.33 -5.49
CA ALA A 91 13.69 -13.01 -5.85
C ALA A 91 14.21 -11.72 -5.20
N LYS A 92 13.34 -10.75 -4.90
CA LYS A 92 13.73 -9.41 -4.41
C LYS A 92 13.48 -9.18 -2.92
N ASP A 93 12.51 -9.89 -2.32
CA ASP A 93 12.16 -9.79 -0.91
C ASP A 93 12.69 -10.99 -0.14
N ALA A 94 13.84 -10.82 0.52
CA ALA A 94 14.47 -11.88 1.29
C ALA A 94 13.62 -12.43 2.45
N LYS A 95 12.49 -11.80 2.79
CA LYS A 95 11.56 -12.28 3.82
C LYS A 95 10.50 -13.23 3.28
N ILE A 96 10.41 -13.38 1.96
CA ILE A 96 9.40 -14.18 1.27
C ILE A 96 10.08 -15.42 0.71
N SER A 97 9.75 -16.58 1.26
CA SER A 97 10.42 -17.84 0.92
C SER A 97 9.98 -18.42 -0.42
N ASP A 98 8.71 -18.21 -0.79
CA ASP A 98 8.03 -18.85 -1.90
C ASP A 98 6.71 -18.14 -2.24
N ASP A 99 6.03 -18.62 -3.29
CA ASP A 99 4.76 -18.10 -3.75
C ASP A 99 3.64 -18.19 -2.68
N THR A 100 3.70 -19.15 -1.77
CA THR A 100 2.71 -19.27 -0.68
C THR A 100 2.91 -18.15 0.34
N ALA A 101 4.17 -17.87 0.71
CA ALA A 101 4.51 -16.73 1.55
C ALA A 101 4.15 -15.40 0.87
N ALA A 102 4.35 -15.29 -0.45
CA ALA A 102 3.98 -14.10 -1.22
C ALA A 102 2.45 -13.87 -1.23
N GLU A 103 1.67 -14.94 -1.46
CA GLU A 103 0.21 -14.92 -1.38
C GLU A 103 -0.28 -14.49 0.00
N GLN A 104 0.28 -15.08 1.06
CA GLN A 104 -0.07 -14.73 2.43
C GLN A 104 0.22 -13.25 2.70
N ARG A 105 1.42 -12.78 2.34
CA ARG A 105 1.82 -11.40 2.57
C ARG A 105 0.94 -10.41 1.79
N ARG A 106 0.56 -10.73 0.56
CA ARG A 106 -0.37 -9.92 -0.24
C ARG A 106 -1.74 -9.79 0.45
N ARG A 107 -2.28 -10.90 0.98
CA ARG A 107 -3.55 -10.90 1.70
C ARG A 107 -3.51 -10.02 2.94
N GLU A 108 -2.43 -10.10 3.73
CA GLU A 108 -2.22 -9.21 4.88
C GLU A 108 -2.19 -7.73 4.47
N LEU A 109 -1.56 -7.42 3.33
CA LEU A 109 -1.54 -6.05 2.80
C LEU A 109 -2.94 -5.59 2.34
N ALA A 110 -3.74 -6.48 1.74
CA ALA A 110 -5.12 -6.20 1.36
C ALA A 110 -6.03 -5.98 2.56
N ASP A 111 -5.86 -6.77 3.63
CA ASP A 111 -6.57 -6.58 4.89
C ASP A 111 -6.22 -5.21 5.50
N GLY A 112 -4.93 -4.86 5.55
CA GLY A 112 -4.49 -3.55 6.02
C GLY A 112 -5.03 -2.38 5.18
N LEU A 113 -5.14 -2.54 3.85
CA LEU A 113 -5.75 -1.55 2.97
C LEU A 113 -7.26 -1.38 3.26
N SER A 114 -7.97 -2.49 3.48
CA SER A 114 -9.39 -2.50 3.86
C SER A 114 -9.64 -1.84 5.21
N GLU A 115 -8.74 -2.07 6.19
CA GLU A 115 -8.75 -1.38 7.48
C GLU A 115 -8.57 0.13 7.31
N ILE A 116 -7.55 0.56 6.55
CA ILE A 116 -7.31 1.98 6.26
C ILE A 116 -8.54 2.60 5.59
N ARG A 117 -9.18 1.93 4.63
CA ARG A 117 -10.41 2.44 4.02
C ARG A 117 -11.52 2.62 5.05
N GLY A 118 -11.70 1.64 5.94
CA GLY A 118 -12.67 1.74 7.04
C GLY A 118 -12.39 2.88 8.01
N GLU A 119 -11.12 3.14 8.35
CA GLU A 119 -10.71 4.26 9.22
C GLU A 119 -11.03 5.65 8.62
N TYR A 120 -11.13 5.74 7.30
CA TYR A 120 -11.34 6.99 6.55
C TYR A 120 -12.72 7.06 5.86
N ASP A 121 -13.68 6.22 6.27
CA ASP A 121 -15.04 6.14 5.70
C ASP A 121 -15.04 5.93 4.16
N LEU A 122 -14.04 5.23 3.64
CA LEU A 122 -13.94 4.82 2.23
C LEU A 122 -14.51 3.40 2.02
N PRO A 123 -14.90 3.03 0.79
CA PRO A 123 -15.35 1.68 0.48
C PRO A 123 -14.25 0.66 0.79
N LYS A 124 -14.53 -0.35 1.63
CA LYS A 124 -13.58 -1.43 1.94
C LYS A 124 -13.22 -2.28 0.72
N VAL A 125 -14.19 -2.43 -0.17
CA VAL A 125 -14.04 -3.08 -1.48
C VAL A 125 -14.31 -2.03 -2.54
N CYS A 126 -13.45 -1.96 -3.54
CA CYS A 126 -13.66 -1.05 -4.65
C CYS A 126 -14.81 -1.52 -5.54
N PRO A 127 -15.62 -0.59 -6.06
CA PRO A 127 -16.62 -0.93 -7.06
C PRO A 127 -15.92 -1.52 -8.29
N ALA A 128 -16.62 -2.42 -8.98
CA ALA A 128 -16.14 -2.94 -10.26
C ALA A 128 -15.93 -1.76 -11.24
N PRO A 129 -14.87 -1.80 -12.07
CA PRO A 129 -14.62 -0.79 -13.09
C PRO A 129 -15.74 -0.70 -14.13
#